data_AF-A0A944C8G4-F1
#
_entry.id   AF-A0A944C8G4-F1
#
_cell.length_a   1.000
_cell.length_b   1.000
_cell.length_c   1.000
_cell.angle_alpha   90.00
_cell.angle_beta   90.00
_cell.angle_gamma   90.00
#
_symmetry.space_group_name_H-M   'P 1'
#
loop_
_entity.id
_entity.type
_entity.pdbx_description
1 polymer ?
#
loop_
_entity_poly.entity_id
_entity_poly.type
_entity_poly.pdbx_seq_one_letter_code
_entity_poly.pdbx_strand_id
1 'polypeptide(L)'
;MGGRAGLGDPGSAQFYLSLEDDLMRLFGGDRMDKIGAMMLKTELGDDMPIQAKMVTKGIEGAQRQVESMHASARKHVLEYDDVMNRQRSAIYEERNSILDGKEYGERVPALIEQVVNERVAEFCASKAADEWDMDSLQNWLDTLCGADAIVASELSCNEDALRMSELLIEALGELYASKKESMPEEAFDKAENFVMLRVIDTRWMAHLSEMDYLKAGIGLRAVGQRDPLVEYKEEAFSAFGMLVSNIYEDFLRTMFHLQINIEVRAEDNESEAERQVMGDGSKNSRNSVFYSAASQDEAAMAAMARAKAKNDARKAQQLSEGKLAKATDAVAGEKLEESGSAKGQTFVKDKNDPFATAGRNDPCPCGSGKKFKNCCGKKN
;
A
#
# COMPACT_ATOMS: atom_id res chain seq x y z
N MET A 1 26.39 -10.56 -23.25
CA MET A 1 27.02 -11.13 -24.46
C MET A 1 28.24 -12.01 -24.16
N GLY A 2 29.06 -11.71 -23.14
CA GLY A 2 30.23 -12.53 -22.81
C GLY A 2 29.95 -14.00 -22.42
N GLY A 3 28.78 -14.30 -21.86
CA GLY A 3 28.41 -15.67 -21.44
C GLY A 3 27.89 -16.60 -22.55
N ARG A 4 27.91 -16.18 -23.83
CA ARG A 4 27.52 -17.05 -24.95
C ARG A 4 28.69 -17.84 -25.55
N ALA A 5 29.92 -17.49 -25.21
CA ALA A 5 31.10 -18.26 -25.53
C ALA A 5 31.45 -19.11 -24.29
N GLY A 6 31.29 -20.43 -24.39
CA GLY A 6 31.65 -21.36 -23.32
C GLY A 6 30.48 -22.11 -22.71
N LEU A 7 29.85 -22.98 -23.51
CA LEU A 7 29.16 -24.18 -23.00
C LEU A 7 30.18 -25.34 -22.87
N GLY A 8 31.34 -25.08 -22.24
CA GLY A 8 32.40 -26.07 -22.04
C GLY A 8 33.54 -26.09 -23.08
N ASP A 9 33.38 -25.46 -24.25
CA ASP A 9 34.43 -25.34 -25.27
C ASP A 9 35.27 -24.06 -25.11
N PRO A 10 36.57 -24.07 -25.49
CA PRO A 10 37.40 -22.87 -25.47
C PRO A 10 36.84 -21.82 -26.43
N GLY A 11 36.43 -20.68 -25.88
CA GLY A 11 35.95 -19.53 -26.63
C GLY A 11 36.45 -18.23 -26.01
N SER A 12 36.67 -17.22 -26.84
CA SER A 12 37.01 -15.86 -26.40
C SER A 12 35.92 -14.88 -26.84
N ALA A 13 35.72 -13.84 -26.03
CA ALA A 13 34.86 -12.71 -26.38
C ALA A 13 35.74 -11.47 -26.52
N GLN A 14 35.61 -10.77 -27.65
CA GLN A 14 36.30 -9.53 -27.93
C GLN A 14 35.28 -8.39 -28.05
N PHE A 15 35.57 -7.27 -27.40
CA PHE A 15 34.75 -6.07 -27.42
C PHE A 15 35.53 -4.94 -28.09
N TYR A 16 34.86 -4.18 -28.94
CA TYR A 16 35.38 -2.99 -29.61
C TYR A 16 34.60 -1.79 -29.11
N LEU A 17 35.28 -0.71 -28.78
CA LEU A 17 34.70 0.56 -28.33
C LEU A 17 35.47 1.72 -28.95
N SER A 18 34.77 2.81 -29.26
CA SER A 18 35.37 4.08 -29.65
C SER A 18 35.37 5.07 -28.46
N LEU A 19 36.32 6.01 -28.45
CA LEU A 19 36.27 7.14 -27.51
C LEU A 19 35.11 8.09 -27.79
N GLU A 20 34.55 8.05 -29.00
CA GLU A 20 33.39 8.85 -29.40
C GLU A 20 32.05 8.21 -28.99
N ASP A 21 32.06 6.97 -28.48
CA ASP A 21 30.84 6.28 -28.04
C ASP A 21 30.19 7.03 -26.86
N ASP A 22 28.85 7.02 -26.81
CA ASP A 22 28.08 7.74 -25.78
C ASP A 22 28.48 7.37 -24.34
N LEU A 23 28.87 6.11 -24.10
CA LEU A 23 29.39 5.67 -22.80
C LEU A 23 30.64 6.45 -22.39
N MET A 24 31.57 6.63 -23.32
CA MET A 24 32.84 7.32 -23.08
C MET A 24 32.63 8.83 -23.02
N ARG A 25 31.77 9.37 -23.89
CA ARG A 25 31.44 10.80 -23.96
C ARG A 25 30.71 11.31 -22.72
N LEU A 26 29.78 10.53 -22.18
CA LEU A 26 28.95 10.96 -21.05
C LEU A 26 29.53 10.56 -19.69
N PHE A 27 30.27 9.46 -19.62
CA PHE A 27 30.71 8.85 -18.34
C PHE A 27 32.22 8.57 -18.26
N GLY A 28 32.99 8.93 -19.27
CA GLY A 28 34.44 8.74 -19.29
C GLY A 28 35.23 9.69 -18.38
N GLY A 29 34.68 10.89 -18.14
CA GLY A 29 35.26 11.95 -17.31
C GLY A 29 36.70 12.33 -17.68
N ASP A 30 37.39 13.02 -16.76
CA ASP A 30 38.78 13.50 -16.93
C ASP A 30 39.78 12.41 -17.36
N ARG A 31 39.50 11.15 -17.03
CA ARG A 31 40.39 10.03 -17.33
C ARG A 31 40.33 9.64 -18.80
N MET A 32 39.13 9.61 -19.39
CA MET A 32 38.99 9.35 -20.83
C MET A 32 39.45 10.52 -21.66
N ASP A 33 39.23 11.75 -21.20
CA ASP A 33 39.74 12.95 -21.88
C ASP A 33 41.28 12.96 -21.93
N LYS A 34 41.95 12.55 -20.85
CA LYS A 34 43.40 12.39 -20.82
C LYS A 34 43.90 11.27 -21.74
N ILE A 35 43.14 10.18 -21.85
CA ILE A 35 43.46 9.09 -22.77
C ILE A 35 43.29 9.55 -24.23
N GLY A 36 42.21 10.25 -24.55
CA GLY A 36 41.99 10.85 -25.88
C GLY A 36 43.06 11.88 -26.24
N ALA A 37 43.40 12.79 -25.32
CA ALA A 37 44.47 13.76 -25.51
C ALA A 37 45.84 13.12 -25.69
N MET A 38 46.11 12.00 -24.98
CA MET A 38 47.32 11.22 -25.18
C MET A 38 47.32 10.56 -26.56
N MET A 39 46.21 9.96 -27.00
CA MET A 39 46.10 9.34 -28.33
C MET A 39 46.36 10.33 -29.46
N LEU A 40 45.75 11.52 -29.38
CA LEU A 40 45.97 12.63 -30.32
C LEU A 40 47.43 13.09 -30.34
N LYS A 41 48.10 13.13 -29.19
CA LYS A 41 49.49 13.58 -29.06
C LYS A 41 50.52 12.55 -29.55
N THR A 42 50.17 11.26 -29.55
CA THR A 42 51.12 10.19 -29.88
C THR A 42 51.02 9.73 -31.34
N GLU A 43 50.18 10.36 -32.17
CA GLU A 43 49.94 9.99 -33.58
C GLU A 43 49.77 8.47 -33.79
N LEU A 44 49.11 7.81 -32.83
CA LEU A 44 48.72 6.42 -32.96
C LEU A 44 47.72 6.34 -34.11
N GLY A 45 48.08 5.65 -35.20
CA GLY A 45 47.22 5.53 -36.38
C GLY A 45 45.86 4.94 -36.03
N ASP A 46 44.82 5.40 -36.74
CA ASP A 46 43.40 5.13 -36.46
C ASP A 46 43.05 3.63 -36.35
N ASP A 47 43.86 2.75 -36.94
CA ASP A 47 43.66 1.30 -36.98
C ASP A 47 44.42 0.52 -35.89
N MET A 48 45.11 1.18 -34.95
CA MET A 48 45.94 0.47 -33.96
C MET A 48 45.14 0.08 -32.71
N PRO A 49 44.91 -1.23 -32.43
CA PRO A 49 44.19 -1.66 -31.25
C PRO A 49 45.02 -1.44 -29.99
N ILE A 50 44.57 -0.50 -29.15
CA ILE A 50 45.22 -0.22 -27.86
C ILE A 50 44.72 -1.21 -26.81
N GLN A 51 45.55 -2.22 -26.50
CA GLN A 51 45.31 -3.13 -25.36
C GLN A 51 45.94 -2.55 -24.09
N ALA A 52 45.42 -1.42 -23.62
CA ALA A 52 45.88 -0.80 -22.39
C ALA A 52 44.99 -1.18 -21.21
N LYS A 53 45.55 -1.87 -20.20
CA LYS A 53 44.87 -2.15 -18.92
C LYS A 53 44.31 -0.88 -18.26
N MET A 54 44.86 0.30 -18.57
CA MET A 54 44.35 1.60 -18.11
C MET A 54 43.02 1.99 -18.76
N VAL A 55 42.82 1.68 -20.04
CA VAL A 55 41.57 1.95 -20.79
C VAL A 55 40.47 1.02 -20.29
N THR A 56 40.76 -0.28 -20.11
CA THR A 56 39.80 -1.24 -19.56
C THR A 56 39.30 -0.82 -18.17
N LYS A 57 40.19 -0.39 -17.27
CA LYS A 57 39.80 0.12 -15.94
C LYS A 57 38.96 1.40 -16.00
N GLY A 58 39.22 2.24 -16.99
CA GLY A 58 38.43 3.44 -17.21
C GLY A 58 37.03 3.14 -17.75
N ILE A 59 36.90 2.16 -18.66
CA ILE A 59 35.61 1.65 -19.14
C ILE A 59 34.82 1.02 -17.98
N GLU A 60 35.47 0.21 -17.16
CA GLU A 60 34.85 -0.39 -15.96
C GLU A 60 34.36 0.69 -14.98
N GLY A 61 35.12 1.78 -14.82
CA GLY A 61 34.72 2.95 -14.03
C GLY A 61 33.49 3.66 -14.60
N ALA A 62 33.48 3.95 -15.90
CA ALA A 62 32.35 4.56 -16.60
C ALA A 62 31.09 3.67 -16.51
N GLN A 63 31.24 2.36 -16.70
CA GLN A 63 30.15 1.39 -16.55
C GLN A 63 29.59 1.38 -15.12
N ARG A 64 30.45 1.32 -14.09
CA ARG A 64 30.00 1.41 -12.69
C ARG A 64 29.27 2.71 -12.39
N GLN A 65 29.71 3.82 -12.98
CA GLN A 65 29.05 5.11 -12.80
C GLN A 65 27.65 5.11 -13.43
N VAL A 66 27.49 4.57 -14.64
CA VAL A 66 26.19 4.40 -15.31
C VAL A 66 25.27 3.48 -14.51
N GLU A 67 25.80 2.34 -14.05
CA GLU A 67 25.04 1.40 -13.21
C GLU A 67 24.58 2.05 -11.91
N SER A 68 25.45 2.82 -11.26
CA SER A 68 25.14 3.59 -10.05
C SER A 68 24.06 4.63 -10.33
N MET A 69 24.16 5.39 -11.43
CA MET A 69 23.15 6.37 -11.82
C MET A 69 21.79 5.71 -12.07
N HIS A 70 21.75 4.61 -12.83
CA HIS A 70 20.51 3.86 -13.06
C HIS A 70 19.97 3.21 -11.79
N ALA A 71 20.84 2.72 -10.90
CA ALA A 71 20.42 2.18 -9.60
C ALA A 71 19.78 3.25 -8.74
N SER A 72 20.35 4.44 -8.67
CA SER A 72 19.79 5.59 -7.94
C SER A 72 18.45 6.03 -8.53
N ALA A 73 18.32 6.12 -9.86
CA ALA A 73 17.06 6.44 -10.52
C ALA A 73 15.96 5.40 -10.20
N ARG A 74 16.30 4.11 -10.25
CA ARG A 74 15.36 3.03 -9.89
C ARG A 74 14.98 3.07 -8.42
N LYS A 75 15.94 3.32 -7.52
CA LYS A 75 15.67 3.45 -6.08
C LYS A 75 14.69 4.59 -5.82
N HIS A 76 14.92 5.75 -6.45
CA HIS A 76 14.01 6.88 -6.34
C HIS A 76 12.60 6.49 -6.78
N VAL A 77 12.42 5.90 -7.97
CA VAL A 77 11.09 5.43 -8.44
C VAL A 77 10.45 4.44 -7.45
N LEU A 78 11.23 3.48 -6.95
CA LEU A 78 10.77 2.48 -5.98
C LEU A 78 10.25 3.13 -4.69
N GLU A 79 10.90 4.20 -4.20
CA GLU A 79 10.50 4.89 -2.98
C GLU A 79 9.11 5.55 -3.10
N TYR A 80 8.74 6.07 -4.28
CA TYR A 80 7.37 6.58 -4.53
C TYR A 80 6.36 5.44 -4.65
N ASP A 81 6.76 4.35 -5.32
CA ASP A 81 5.90 3.20 -5.54
C ASP A 81 5.63 2.43 -4.24
N ASP A 82 6.58 2.41 -3.30
CA ASP A 82 6.42 1.81 -1.97
C ASP A 82 5.27 2.46 -1.18
N VAL A 83 5.13 3.79 -1.27
CA VAL A 83 4.01 4.53 -0.65
C VAL A 83 2.68 4.05 -1.22
N MET A 84 2.57 4.01 -2.56
CA MET A 84 1.38 3.52 -3.25
C MET A 84 1.08 2.06 -2.96
N ASN A 85 2.11 1.23 -2.83
CA ASN A 85 1.95 -0.18 -2.56
C ASN A 85 1.42 -0.44 -1.14
N ARG A 86 1.85 0.35 -0.15
CA ARG A 86 1.30 0.30 1.22
C ARG A 86 -0.18 0.66 1.24
N GLN A 87 -0.56 1.76 0.59
CA GLN A 87 -1.95 2.19 0.47
C GLN A 87 -2.80 1.14 -0.25
N ARG A 88 -2.33 0.63 -1.39
CA ARG A 88 -3.00 -0.44 -2.15
C ARG A 88 -3.21 -1.68 -1.31
N SER A 89 -2.20 -2.10 -0.55
CA SER A 89 -2.29 -3.28 0.31
C SER A 89 -3.36 -3.10 1.37
N ALA A 90 -3.47 -1.93 2.00
CA ALA A 90 -4.51 -1.64 2.98
C ALA A 90 -5.92 -1.68 2.36
N ILE A 91 -6.12 -1.03 1.20
CA ILE A 91 -7.42 -1.02 0.51
C ILE A 91 -7.82 -2.43 0.04
N TYR A 92 -6.87 -3.21 -0.48
CA TYR A 92 -7.17 -4.57 -0.93
C TYR A 92 -7.36 -5.56 0.21
N GLU A 93 -6.72 -5.36 1.36
CA GLU A 93 -7.02 -6.13 2.57
C GLU A 93 -8.47 -5.88 3.01
N GLU A 94 -8.89 -4.62 3.06
CA GLU A 94 -10.28 -4.24 3.38
C GLU A 94 -11.27 -4.82 2.36
N ARG A 95 -11.03 -4.61 1.07
CA ARG A 95 -11.88 -5.11 -0.03
C ARG A 95 -12.03 -6.62 -0.02
N ASN A 96 -10.93 -7.35 0.15
CA ASN A 96 -10.96 -8.81 0.20
C ASN A 96 -11.69 -9.31 1.45
N SER A 97 -11.60 -8.60 2.57
CA SER A 97 -12.31 -8.98 3.79
C SER A 97 -13.83 -8.99 3.62
N ILE A 98 -14.36 -8.07 2.79
CA ILE A 98 -15.78 -8.02 2.43
C ILE A 98 -16.13 -9.15 1.46
N LEU A 99 -15.29 -9.41 0.45
CA LEU A 99 -15.49 -10.49 -0.52
C LEU A 99 -15.44 -11.89 0.11
N ASP A 100 -14.68 -12.06 1.18
CA ASP A 100 -14.60 -13.32 1.94
C ASP A 100 -15.88 -13.60 2.76
N GLY A 101 -16.90 -12.72 2.68
CA GLY A 101 -18.21 -12.91 3.29
C GLY A 101 -18.28 -12.51 4.75
N LYS A 102 -17.40 -11.61 5.22
CA LYS A 102 -17.56 -11.00 6.53
C LYS A 102 -18.73 -10.03 6.50
N GLU A 103 -19.60 -10.13 7.49
CA GLU A 103 -20.69 -9.17 7.69
C GLU A 103 -20.11 -7.80 8.03
N TYR A 104 -20.46 -6.80 7.22
CA TYR A 104 -19.93 -5.45 7.42
C TYR A 104 -20.68 -4.67 8.50
N GLY A 105 -21.93 -5.05 8.79
CA GLY A 105 -22.79 -4.42 9.80
C GLY A 105 -22.14 -4.27 11.18
N GLU A 106 -21.32 -5.23 11.62
CA GLU A 106 -20.60 -5.15 12.91
C GLU A 106 -19.64 -3.95 13.00
N ARG A 107 -19.17 -3.43 11.86
CA ARG A 107 -18.24 -2.31 11.81
C ARG A 107 -18.93 -0.96 11.74
N VAL A 108 -20.20 -0.91 11.34
CA VAL A 108 -20.92 0.33 11.10
C VAL A 108 -20.97 1.26 12.32
N PRO A 109 -21.17 0.77 13.57
CA PRO A 109 -21.12 1.65 14.74
C PRO A 109 -19.80 2.41 14.90
N ALA A 110 -18.67 1.74 14.64
CA ALA A 110 -17.35 2.37 14.69
C ALA A 110 -17.13 3.36 13.54
N LEU A 111 -17.75 3.13 12.37
CA LEU A 111 -17.71 4.08 11.25
C LEU A 111 -18.49 5.36 11.56
N ILE A 112 -19.69 5.21 12.17
CA ILE A 112 -20.49 6.34 12.63
C ILE A 112 -19.69 7.16 13.64
N GLU A 113 -19.11 6.51 14.66
CA GLU A 113 -18.27 7.18 15.66
C GLU A 113 -17.13 7.97 15.01
N GLN A 114 -16.38 7.36 14.09
CA GLN A 114 -15.27 8.04 13.42
C GLN A 114 -15.74 9.27 12.62
N VAL A 115 -16.75 9.10 11.78
CA VAL A 115 -17.26 10.17 10.91
C VAL A 115 -17.85 11.33 11.74
N VAL A 116 -18.59 11.03 12.80
CA VAL A 116 -19.15 12.06 13.70
C VAL A 116 -18.04 12.81 14.42
N ASN A 117 -17.06 12.09 15.01
CA ASN A 117 -15.98 12.72 15.75
C ASN A 117 -15.14 13.65 14.85
N GLU A 118 -14.87 13.24 13.60
CA GLU A 118 -14.16 14.09 12.62
C GLU A 118 -14.95 15.39 12.33
N ARG A 119 -16.27 15.31 12.13
CA ARG A 119 -17.11 16.46 11.77
C ARG A 119 -17.41 17.37 12.96
N VAL A 120 -17.63 16.81 14.15
CA VAL A 120 -17.78 17.60 15.37
C VAL A 120 -16.47 18.30 15.72
N ALA A 121 -15.31 17.66 15.53
CA ALA A 121 -14.03 18.33 15.73
C ALA A 121 -13.80 19.49 14.75
N GLU A 122 -14.38 19.43 13.55
CA GLU A 122 -14.33 20.49 12.54
C GLU A 122 -15.29 21.66 12.87
N PHE A 123 -16.58 21.38 13.08
CA PHE A 123 -17.61 22.41 13.24
C PHE A 123 -17.78 22.93 14.68
N CYS A 124 -17.40 22.12 15.67
CA CYS A 124 -17.50 22.42 17.10
C CYS A 124 -16.10 22.57 17.73
N ALA A 125 -15.14 23.12 16.98
CA ALA A 125 -13.74 23.25 17.43
C ALA A 125 -13.56 24.22 18.61
N SER A 126 -14.45 25.22 18.75
CA SER A 126 -14.38 26.18 19.86
C SER A 126 -14.83 25.54 21.18
N LYS A 127 -14.26 26.02 22.28
CA LYS A 127 -14.73 25.67 23.63
C LYS A 127 -16.06 26.34 23.98
N ALA A 128 -16.40 27.43 23.29
CA ALA A 128 -17.65 28.15 23.50
C ALA A 128 -18.70 27.59 22.53
N ALA A 129 -19.79 27.03 23.05
CA ALA A 129 -20.83 26.38 22.24
C ALA A 129 -21.58 27.37 21.34
N ASP A 130 -21.59 28.65 21.70
CA ASP A 130 -22.17 29.75 20.92
C ASP A 130 -21.33 30.14 19.69
N GLU A 131 -20.07 29.73 19.64
CA GLU A 131 -19.18 29.93 18.49
C GLU A 131 -19.18 28.75 17.52
N TRP A 132 -19.96 27.70 17.78
CA TRP A 132 -20.06 26.54 16.91
C TRP A 132 -20.79 26.86 15.61
N ASP A 133 -20.30 26.30 14.50
CA ASP A 133 -20.95 26.42 13.20
C ASP A 133 -22.06 25.36 13.06
N MET A 134 -23.16 25.62 13.77
CA MET A 134 -24.34 24.74 13.77
C MET A 134 -25.03 24.67 12.41
N ASP A 135 -24.90 25.71 11.58
CA ASP A 135 -25.46 25.73 10.23
C ASP A 135 -24.70 24.75 9.32
N SER A 136 -23.36 24.76 9.35
CA SER A 136 -22.55 23.78 8.61
C SER A 136 -22.77 22.35 9.12
N LEU A 137 -22.89 22.16 10.44
CA LEU A 137 -23.19 20.86 11.02
C LEU A 137 -24.56 20.33 10.55
N GLN A 138 -25.60 21.17 10.54
CA GLN A 138 -26.92 20.78 10.05
C GLN A 138 -26.91 20.46 8.56
N ASN A 139 -26.26 21.29 7.73
CA ASN A 139 -26.15 21.03 6.29
C ASN A 139 -25.42 19.71 5.99
N TRP A 140 -24.40 19.38 6.79
CA TRP A 140 -23.71 18.10 6.72
C TRP A 140 -24.64 16.94 7.09
N LEU A 141 -25.41 17.05 8.18
CA LEU A 141 -26.41 16.04 8.56
C LEU A 141 -27.45 15.83 7.45
N ASP A 142 -28.02 16.91 6.91
CA ASP A 142 -29.01 16.82 5.83
C ASP A 142 -28.44 16.11 4.59
N THR A 143 -27.16 16.35 4.29
CA THR A 143 -26.45 15.66 3.20
C THR A 143 -26.18 14.19 3.52
N LEU A 144 -25.93 13.85 4.78
CA LEU A 144 -25.60 12.49 5.23
C LEU A 144 -26.85 11.61 5.34
N CYS A 145 -27.86 12.04 6.08
CA CYS A 145 -29.04 11.23 6.40
C CYS A 145 -30.32 11.61 5.63
N GLY A 146 -30.31 12.74 4.93
CA GLY A 146 -31.49 13.35 4.32
C GLY A 146 -32.06 14.48 5.18
N ALA A 147 -32.74 15.42 4.53
CA ALA A 147 -33.26 16.62 5.18
C ALA A 147 -34.19 16.30 6.35
N ASP A 148 -33.99 17.02 7.46
CA ASP A 148 -34.80 16.94 8.69
C ASP A 148 -34.82 15.55 9.36
N ALA A 149 -33.97 14.61 8.94
CA ALA A 149 -33.88 13.29 9.57
C ALA A 149 -33.28 13.39 10.98
N ILE A 150 -32.34 14.31 11.18
CA ILE A 150 -31.73 14.63 12.47
C ILE A 150 -31.60 16.15 12.55
N VAL A 151 -32.10 16.75 13.62
CA VAL A 151 -32.01 18.19 13.85
C VAL A 151 -30.98 18.47 14.94
N ALA A 152 -29.84 19.05 14.54
CA ALA A 152 -28.71 19.35 15.41
C ALA A 152 -29.10 20.21 16.61
N SER A 153 -30.04 21.14 16.42
CA SER A 153 -30.49 22.07 17.45
C SER A 153 -31.47 21.46 18.47
N GLU A 154 -32.11 20.34 18.13
CA GLU A 154 -32.98 19.60 19.06
C GLU A 154 -32.16 18.73 20.03
N LEU A 155 -30.91 18.45 19.68
CA LEU A 155 -29.96 17.76 20.55
C LEU A 155 -29.51 18.76 21.64
N SER A 156 -29.92 18.51 22.89
CA SER A 156 -29.62 19.37 24.03
C SER A 156 -28.12 19.35 24.37
N CYS A 157 -27.33 20.22 23.73
CA CYS A 157 -25.87 20.16 23.73
C CYS A 157 -25.16 21.41 24.30
N ASN A 158 -25.75 22.13 25.26
CA ASN A 158 -25.18 23.36 25.83
C ASN A 158 -23.89 23.16 26.67
N GLU A 159 -23.18 22.05 26.50
CA GLU A 159 -22.07 21.63 27.36
C GLU A 159 -20.73 21.63 26.60
N ASP A 160 -20.40 20.55 25.89
CA ASP A 160 -19.12 20.38 25.21
C ASP A 160 -19.21 19.51 23.95
N ALA A 161 -18.15 19.57 23.13
CA ALA A 161 -18.09 18.88 21.84
C ALA A 161 -18.13 17.35 21.98
N LEU A 162 -17.65 16.80 23.12
CA LEU A 162 -17.75 15.37 23.40
C LEU A 162 -19.19 14.95 23.60
N ARG A 163 -19.98 15.73 24.34
CA ARG A 163 -21.40 15.43 24.51
C ARG A 163 -22.16 15.54 23.19
N MET A 164 -21.80 16.50 22.33
CA MET A 164 -22.36 16.59 20.98
C MET A 164 -22.05 15.34 20.16
N SER A 165 -20.81 14.84 20.17
CA SER A 165 -20.46 13.64 19.41
C SER A 165 -21.22 12.41 19.92
N GLU A 166 -21.32 12.22 21.24
CA GLU A 166 -22.10 11.12 21.83
C GLU A 166 -23.57 11.14 21.36
N LEU A 167 -24.21 12.31 21.42
CA LEU A 167 -25.61 12.48 21.03
C LEU A 167 -25.83 12.19 19.53
N LEU A 168 -24.92 12.65 18.67
CA LEU A 168 -24.99 12.37 17.24
C LEU A 168 -24.71 10.90 16.90
N ILE A 169 -23.77 10.27 17.61
CA ILE A 169 -23.49 8.83 17.45
C ILE A 169 -24.72 8.01 17.82
N GLU A 170 -25.38 8.35 18.94
CA GLU A 170 -26.62 7.70 19.36
C GLU A 170 -27.72 7.88 18.32
N ALA A 171 -27.99 9.12 17.88
CA ALA A 171 -29.03 9.42 16.90
C ALA A 171 -28.80 8.71 15.54
N LEU A 172 -27.57 8.72 15.02
CA LEU A 172 -27.23 8.03 13.77
C LEU A 172 -27.25 6.49 13.94
N GLY A 173 -26.89 6.00 15.12
CA GLY A 173 -26.99 4.58 15.47
C GLY A 173 -28.45 4.10 15.48
N GLU A 174 -29.35 4.87 16.08
CA GLU A 174 -30.79 4.60 16.07
C GLU A 174 -31.37 4.65 14.65
N LEU A 175 -30.97 5.65 13.86
CA LEU A 175 -31.40 5.76 12.46
C LEU A 175 -30.96 4.54 11.64
N TYR A 176 -29.71 4.10 11.82
CA TYR A 176 -29.18 2.91 11.16
C TYR A 176 -29.93 1.64 11.60
N ALA A 177 -30.20 1.48 12.91
CA ALA A 177 -30.96 0.35 13.43
C ALA A 177 -32.39 0.31 12.87
N SER A 178 -33.07 1.46 12.83
CA SER A 178 -34.40 1.61 12.23
C SER A 178 -34.41 1.22 10.75
N LYS A 179 -33.38 1.63 9.99
CA LYS A 179 -33.21 1.21 8.60
C LYS A 179 -33.02 -0.30 8.46
N LYS A 180 -32.20 -0.91 9.32
CA LYS A 180 -31.97 -2.36 9.32
C LYS A 180 -33.26 -3.13 9.61
N GLU A 181 -34.07 -2.68 10.57
CA GLU A 181 -35.36 -3.31 10.92
C GLU A 181 -36.42 -3.16 9.81
N SER A 182 -36.36 -2.09 9.02
CA SER A 182 -37.33 -1.85 7.93
C SER A 182 -37.16 -2.79 6.73
N MET A 183 -36.13 -3.64 6.72
CA MET A 183 -35.72 -4.45 5.58
C MET A 183 -35.42 -5.91 5.97
N PRO A 184 -35.53 -6.87 5.04
CA PRO A 184 -35.04 -8.23 5.29
C PRO A 184 -33.53 -8.22 5.56
N GLU A 185 -33.11 -8.86 6.65
CA GLU A 185 -31.71 -8.87 7.13
C GLU A 185 -30.72 -9.28 6.02
N GLU A 186 -30.98 -10.41 5.34
CA GLU A 186 -30.11 -10.90 4.27
C GLU A 186 -29.99 -9.91 3.09
N ALA A 187 -31.05 -9.16 2.79
CA ALA A 187 -31.02 -8.15 1.74
C ALA A 187 -30.24 -6.90 2.19
N PHE A 188 -30.36 -6.51 3.45
CA PHE A 188 -29.63 -5.39 4.03
C PHE A 188 -28.13 -5.69 4.08
N ASP A 189 -27.72 -6.84 4.61
CA ASP A 189 -26.30 -7.22 4.70
C ASP A 189 -25.63 -7.31 3.31
N LYS A 190 -26.37 -7.82 2.31
CA LYS A 190 -25.90 -7.80 0.91
C LYS A 190 -25.78 -6.39 0.36
N ALA A 191 -26.71 -5.50 0.70
CA ALA A 191 -26.66 -4.11 0.29
C ALA A 191 -25.44 -3.40 0.92
N GLU A 192 -25.15 -3.62 2.20
CA GLU A 192 -23.98 -3.06 2.87
C GLU A 192 -22.68 -3.45 2.17
N ASN A 193 -22.48 -4.76 1.96
CA ASN A 193 -21.30 -5.27 1.30
C ASN A 193 -21.16 -4.70 -0.12
N PHE A 194 -22.26 -4.66 -0.88
CA PHE A 194 -22.26 -4.13 -2.24
C PHE A 194 -21.95 -2.63 -2.28
N VAL A 195 -22.58 -1.84 -1.40
CA VAL A 195 -22.38 -0.39 -1.32
C VAL A 195 -20.94 -0.10 -0.92
N MET A 196 -20.40 -0.75 0.11
CA MET A 196 -19.02 -0.53 0.55
C MET A 196 -18.01 -0.87 -0.56
N LEU A 197 -18.16 -2.03 -1.22
CA LEU A 197 -17.28 -2.39 -2.35
C LEU A 197 -17.33 -1.35 -3.46
N ARG A 198 -18.52 -0.88 -3.83
CA ARG A 198 -18.69 0.13 -4.87
C ARG A 198 -18.05 1.47 -4.48
N VAL A 199 -18.22 1.90 -3.24
CA VAL A 199 -17.64 3.13 -2.72
C VAL A 199 -16.10 3.04 -2.71
N ILE A 200 -15.54 1.94 -2.19
CA ILE A 200 -14.09 1.69 -2.21
C ILE A 200 -13.54 1.76 -3.64
N ASP A 201 -14.16 1.04 -4.58
CA ASP A 201 -13.66 0.98 -5.97
C ASP A 201 -13.72 2.37 -6.64
N THR A 202 -14.79 3.14 -6.41
CA THR A 202 -14.95 4.48 -6.99
C THR A 202 -13.96 5.47 -6.40
N ARG A 203 -13.84 5.51 -5.06
CA ARG A 203 -12.96 6.45 -4.35
C ARG A 203 -11.48 6.11 -4.53
N TRP A 204 -11.12 4.83 -4.57
CA TRP A 204 -9.75 4.41 -4.85
C TRP A 204 -9.30 4.81 -6.26
N MET A 205 -10.16 4.66 -7.27
CA MET A 205 -9.84 5.11 -8.63
C MET A 205 -9.61 6.63 -8.70
N ALA A 206 -10.42 7.43 -7.99
CA ALA A 206 -10.20 8.86 -7.89
C ALA A 206 -8.85 9.19 -7.21
N HIS A 207 -8.56 8.53 -6.09
CA HIS A 207 -7.29 8.68 -5.37
C HIS A 207 -6.07 8.32 -6.22
N LEU A 208 -6.12 7.26 -7.04
CA LEU A 208 -5.02 6.93 -7.95
C LEU A 208 -4.73 8.09 -8.91
N SER A 209 -5.76 8.74 -9.44
CA SER A 209 -5.59 9.91 -10.30
C SER A 209 -4.99 11.09 -9.53
N GLU A 210 -5.46 11.36 -8.31
CA GLU A 210 -4.91 12.41 -7.45
C GLU A 210 -3.43 12.18 -7.13
N MET A 211 -3.05 10.94 -6.84
CA MET A 211 -1.67 10.54 -6.59
C MET A 211 -0.77 10.68 -7.81
N ASP A 212 -1.27 10.40 -9.01
CA ASP A 212 -0.55 10.64 -10.26
C ASP A 212 -0.28 12.14 -10.48
N TYR A 213 -1.28 13.00 -10.22
CA TYR A 213 -1.08 14.46 -10.27
C TYR A 213 -0.10 14.96 -9.22
N LEU A 214 -0.19 14.46 -8.00
CA LEU A 214 0.74 14.79 -6.91
C LEU A 214 2.18 14.41 -7.29
N LYS A 215 2.39 13.20 -7.81
CA LYS A 215 3.71 12.72 -8.26
C LYS A 215 4.26 13.56 -9.41
N ALA A 216 3.41 14.02 -10.34
CA ALA A 216 3.82 14.90 -11.43
C ALA A 216 4.19 16.31 -10.95
N GLY A 217 3.50 16.83 -9.94
CA GLY A 217 3.70 18.19 -9.41
C GLY A 217 4.85 18.33 -8.40
N ILE A 218 5.23 17.25 -7.72
CA ILE A 218 6.18 17.30 -6.59
C ILE A 218 7.58 17.80 -6.99
N GLY A 219 7.99 17.59 -8.25
CA GLY A 219 9.28 18.04 -8.77
C GLY A 219 9.48 19.56 -8.68
N LEU A 220 8.39 20.33 -8.71
CA LEU A 220 8.44 21.79 -8.57
C LEU A 220 8.79 22.24 -7.14
N ARG A 221 8.61 21.38 -6.13
CA ARG A 221 8.93 21.70 -4.72
C ARG A 221 10.42 21.66 -4.42
N ALA A 222 11.20 20.95 -5.24
CA ALA A 222 12.66 20.97 -5.16
C ALA A 222 13.24 22.40 -5.29
N VAL A 223 12.51 23.31 -5.96
CA VAL A 223 12.87 24.74 -6.07
C VAL A 223 12.91 25.43 -4.70
N GLY A 224 12.11 24.97 -3.74
CA GLY A 224 12.04 25.50 -2.38
C GLY A 224 13.04 24.90 -1.40
N GLN A 225 14.06 24.15 -1.87
CA GLN A 225 15.04 23.43 -1.03
C GLN A 225 14.44 22.40 -0.06
N ARG A 226 13.23 21.92 -0.35
CA ARG A 226 12.61 20.81 0.38
C ARG A 226 12.83 19.51 -0.39
N ASP A 227 12.99 18.41 0.34
CA ASP A 227 13.12 17.08 -0.27
C ASP A 227 11.75 16.66 -0.87
N PRO A 228 11.66 16.50 -2.21
CA PRO A 228 10.41 16.12 -2.86
C PRO A 228 9.86 14.78 -2.37
N LEU A 229 10.71 13.83 -1.98
CA LEU A 229 10.24 12.52 -1.52
C LEU A 229 9.55 12.61 -0.16
N VAL A 230 10.08 13.44 0.74
CA VAL A 230 9.49 13.66 2.07
C VAL A 230 8.14 14.34 1.94
N GLU A 231 8.09 15.43 1.16
CA GLU A 231 6.85 16.16 0.88
C GLU A 231 5.79 15.27 0.20
N TYR A 232 6.21 14.42 -0.75
CA TYR A 232 5.31 13.45 -1.37
C TYR A 232 4.74 12.48 -0.34
N LYS A 233 5.56 11.95 0.57
CA LYS A 233 5.10 11.01 1.60
C LYS A 233 4.08 11.64 2.54
N GLU A 234 4.34 12.87 2.99
CA GLU A 234 3.44 13.61 3.89
C GLU A 234 2.08 13.90 3.21
N GLU A 235 2.10 14.37 1.97
CA GLU A 235 0.85 14.65 1.24
C GLU A 235 0.12 13.39 0.82
N ALA A 236 0.83 12.36 0.38
CA ALA A 236 0.25 11.07 0.08
C ALA A 236 -0.45 10.47 1.31
N PHE A 237 0.13 10.68 2.50
CA PHE A 237 -0.44 10.24 3.75
C PHE A 237 -1.73 10.99 4.09
N SER A 238 -1.71 12.31 4.00
CA SER A 238 -2.89 13.14 4.22
C SER A 238 -4.00 12.82 3.22
N ALA A 239 -3.66 12.68 1.93
CA ALA A 239 -4.60 12.29 0.88
C ALA A 239 -5.23 10.92 1.14
N PHE A 240 -4.44 9.95 1.61
CA PHE A 240 -4.96 8.63 1.97
C PHE A 240 -5.90 8.67 3.19
N GLY A 241 -5.59 9.51 4.18
CA GLY A 241 -6.51 9.77 5.30
C GLY A 241 -7.86 10.31 4.82
N MET A 242 -7.84 11.35 3.96
CA MET A 242 -9.05 11.91 3.36
C MET A 242 -9.82 10.89 2.52
N LEU A 243 -9.12 10.04 1.75
CA LEU A 243 -9.74 8.93 1.02
C LEU A 243 -10.54 8.02 1.96
N VAL A 244 -9.95 7.61 3.09
CA VAL A 244 -10.61 6.71 4.05
C VAL A 244 -11.84 7.37 4.66
N SER A 245 -11.72 8.61 5.15
CA SER A 245 -12.86 9.37 5.69
C SER A 245 -13.99 9.50 4.67
N ASN A 246 -13.64 9.82 3.41
CA ASN A 246 -14.62 9.94 2.32
C ASN A 246 -15.29 8.62 1.97
N ILE A 247 -14.58 7.48 2.04
CA ILE A 247 -15.17 6.15 1.83
C ILE A 247 -16.23 5.89 2.89
N TYR A 248 -15.94 6.18 4.16
CA TYR A 248 -16.86 5.92 5.26
C TYR A 248 -18.09 6.84 5.22
N GLU A 249 -17.88 8.13 4.98
CA GLU A 249 -18.98 9.09 4.87
C GLU A 249 -19.90 8.76 3.68
N ASP A 250 -19.33 8.43 2.51
CA ASP A 250 -20.11 8.05 1.33
C ASP A 250 -20.88 6.74 1.53
N PHE A 251 -20.28 5.78 2.22
CA PHE A 251 -20.94 4.54 2.59
C PHE A 251 -22.16 4.84 3.47
N LEU A 252 -21.97 5.55 4.58
CA LEU A 252 -23.06 5.92 5.48
C LEU A 252 -24.15 6.73 4.75
N ARG A 253 -23.75 7.72 3.96
CA ARG A 253 -24.67 8.53 3.15
C ARG A 253 -25.53 7.64 2.25
N THR A 254 -24.91 6.72 1.52
CA THR A 254 -25.61 5.81 0.62
C THR A 254 -26.56 4.89 1.38
N MET A 255 -26.14 4.38 2.54
CA MET A 255 -26.96 3.50 3.38
C MET A 255 -28.18 4.23 3.97
N PHE A 256 -28.02 5.47 4.45
CA PHE A 256 -29.14 6.25 4.99
C PHE A 256 -30.14 6.66 3.90
N HIS A 257 -29.66 6.98 2.70
CA HIS A 257 -30.49 7.32 1.55
C HIS A 257 -31.07 6.12 0.82
N LEU A 258 -30.69 4.89 1.18
CA LEU A 258 -31.18 3.69 0.54
C LEU A 258 -32.71 3.60 0.70
N GLN A 259 -33.40 3.57 -0.43
CA GLN A 259 -34.82 3.31 -0.56
C GLN A 259 -34.96 2.05 -1.42
N ILE A 260 -35.46 0.96 -0.85
CA ILE A 260 -35.71 -0.26 -1.63
C ILE A 260 -37.14 -0.23 -2.16
N ASN A 261 -37.25 -0.15 -3.49
CA ASN A 261 -38.48 -0.52 -4.19
C ASN A 261 -38.51 -2.05 -4.27
N ILE A 262 -39.28 -2.69 -3.40
CA ILE A 262 -39.50 -4.14 -3.48
C ILE A 262 -40.46 -4.37 -4.65
N GLU A 263 -39.92 -4.50 -5.87
CA GLU A 263 -40.65 -5.20 -6.92
C GLU A 263 -40.70 -6.67 -6.53
N VAL A 264 -41.79 -7.08 -5.89
CA VAL A 264 -42.14 -8.49 -5.75
C VAL A 264 -42.32 -9.02 -7.18
N ARG A 265 -41.25 -9.60 -7.76
CA ARG A 265 -41.41 -10.50 -8.91
C ARG A 265 -42.20 -11.67 -8.39
N ALA A 266 -43.52 -11.62 -8.60
CA ALA A 266 -44.37 -12.79 -8.53
C ALA A 266 -43.70 -13.85 -9.40
N GLU A 267 -43.31 -14.95 -8.77
CA GLU A 267 -42.70 -16.08 -9.46
C GLU A 267 -43.61 -16.48 -10.63
N ASP A 268 -43.06 -16.47 -11.84
CA ASP A 268 -43.71 -16.94 -13.05
C ASP A 268 -44.01 -18.45 -12.89
N ASN A 269 -45.15 -18.78 -12.30
CA ASN A 269 -45.80 -20.10 -12.34
C ASN A 269 -46.38 -20.35 -13.74
N GLU A 270 -45.57 -20.17 -14.79
CA GLU A 270 -45.98 -20.31 -16.19
C GLU A 270 -44.99 -21.15 -17.02
N SER A 271 -44.38 -22.17 -16.41
CA SER A 271 -43.43 -23.07 -17.13
C SER A 271 -43.81 -24.55 -17.15
N GLU A 272 -45.05 -24.93 -16.81
CA GLU A 272 -45.53 -26.32 -16.94
C GLU A 272 -46.69 -26.54 -17.92
N ALA A 273 -47.31 -25.49 -18.50
CA ALA A 273 -48.47 -25.64 -19.38
C ALA A 273 -48.15 -25.79 -20.89
N GLU A 274 -46.94 -25.46 -21.36
CA GLU A 274 -46.63 -25.45 -22.81
C GLU A 274 -45.69 -26.57 -23.29
N ARG A 275 -45.33 -27.54 -22.45
CA ARG A 275 -44.43 -28.66 -22.83
C ARG A 275 -45.12 -29.90 -23.41
N GLN A 276 -46.41 -29.84 -23.69
CA GLN A 276 -47.09 -30.85 -24.48
C GLN A 276 -47.91 -30.16 -25.56
N VAL A 277 -47.33 -29.97 -26.74
CA VAL A 277 -48.00 -30.08 -28.06
C VAL A 277 -46.96 -29.75 -29.14
N MET A 278 -46.87 -30.66 -30.12
CA MET A 278 -46.10 -30.62 -31.38
C MET A 278 -44.63 -31.06 -31.33
N GLY A 279 -44.43 -32.28 -31.82
CA GLY A 279 -43.14 -32.74 -32.32
C GLY A 279 -42.94 -32.46 -33.81
N ASP A 280 -41.74 -32.87 -34.22
CA ASP A 280 -41.21 -33.09 -35.57
C ASP A 280 -40.77 -31.87 -36.40
N GLY A 281 -39.54 -31.93 -36.93
CA GLY A 281 -39.00 -30.90 -37.83
C GLY A 281 -37.52 -30.53 -37.70
N SER A 282 -36.61 -31.50 -37.84
CA SER A 282 -35.32 -31.41 -38.57
C SER A 282 -34.56 -30.06 -38.72
N LYS A 283 -33.32 -30.06 -38.17
CA LYS A 283 -32.05 -29.49 -38.69
C LYS A 283 -31.81 -27.97 -38.67
N ASN A 284 -30.92 -27.56 -37.75
CA ASN A 284 -29.51 -27.17 -38.00
C ASN A 284 -29.08 -25.87 -37.30
N SER A 285 -27.84 -25.89 -36.84
CA SER A 285 -26.97 -24.77 -36.46
C SER A 285 -27.19 -24.12 -35.09
N ARG A 286 -26.33 -24.51 -34.14
CA ARG A 286 -25.57 -23.54 -33.33
C ARG A 286 -24.38 -24.19 -32.63
N ASN A 287 -23.20 -23.63 -32.89
CA ASN A 287 -21.94 -23.87 -32.20
C ASN A 287 -22.12 -23.79 -30.67
N SER A 288 -21.70 -24.82 -29.96
CA SER A 288 -21.24 -24.71 -28.57
C SER A 288 -19.84 -25.31 -28.47
N VAL A 289 -18.86 -24.45 -28.23
CA VAL A 289 -17.51 -24.86 -27.86
C VAL A 289 -17.56 -25.17 -26.37
N PHE A 290 -17.42 -26.45 -26.03
CA PHE A 290 -17.12 -26.89 -24.67
C PHE A 290 -15.60 -27.02 -24.53
N TYR A 291 -15.06 -26.47 -23.43
CA TYR A 291 -13.75 -26.87 -22.92
C TYR A 291 -13.98 -27.69 -21.65
N SER A 292 -13.46 -28.91 -21.63
CA SER A 292 -13.60 -29.88 -20.56
C SER A 292 -12.28 -30.10 -19.81
N ALA A 293 -12.43 -30.36 -18.50
CA ALA A 293 -11.57 -31.15 -17.59
C ALA A 293 -10.32 -30.48 -16.97
N ALA A 294 -10.43 -30.23 -15.66
CA ALA A 294 -9.33 -30.02 -14.72
C ALA A 294 -8.73 -31.37 -14.25
N SER A 295 -7.41 -31.45 -14.16
CA SER A 295 -6.66 -32.64 -13.77
C SER A 295 -6.44 -32.75 -12.25
N GLN A 296 -6.11 -33.96 -11.79
CA GLN A 296 -6.01 -34.36 -10.38
C GLN A 296 -4.90 -33.66 -9.57
N ASP A 297 -4.07 -32.82 -10.20
CA ASP A 297 -3.03 -32.04 -9.51
C ASP A 297 -3.56 -30.74 -8.86
N GLU A 298 -4.70 -30.20 -9.32
CA GLU A 298 -5.35 -29.03 -8.70
C GLU A 298 -5.99 -29.36 -7.35
N ALA A 299 -6.47 -30.60 -7.16
CA ALA A 299 -7.07 -31.04 -5.90
C ALA A 299 -6.02 -31.12 -4.76
N ALA A 300 -4.78 -31.48 -5.08
CA ALA A 300 -3.68 -31.53 -4.11
C ALA A 300 -3.20 -30.13 -3.71
N MET A 301 -3.14 -29.19 -4.67
CA MET A 301 -2.83 -27.77 -4.42
C MET A 301 -3.94 -27.08 -3.61
N ALA A 302 -5.21 -27.39 -3.89
CA ALA A 302 -6.35 -26.88 -3.13
C ALA A 302 -6.37 -27.39 -1.67
N ALA A 303 -5.91 -28.62 -1.42
CA ALA A 303 -5.81 -29.17 -0.06
C ALA A 303 -4.68 -28.50 0.76
N MET A 304 -3.52 -28.22 0.15
CA MET A 304 -2.44 -27.46 0.81
C MET A 304 -2.82 -26.00 1.06
N ALA A 305 -3.53 -25.35 0.13
CA ALA A 305 -4.05 -23.99 0.30
C ALA A 305 -5.07 -23.90 1.46
N ARG A 306 -5.95 -24.90 1.61
CA ARG A 306 -6.92 -24.99 2.73
C ARG A 306 -6.25 -25.24 4.09
N ALA A 307 -5.15 -25.99 4.12
CA ALA A 307 -4.37 -26.21 5.35
C ALA A 307 -3.62 -24.94 5.80
N LYS A 308 -3.10 -24.16 4.84
CA LYS A 308 -2.47 -22.86 5.10
C LYS A 308 -3.49 -21.82 5.57
N ALA A 309 -4.65 -21.73 4.91
CA ALA A 309 -5.75 -20.85 5.28
C ALA A 309 -6.30 -21.11 6.71
N LYS A 310 -6.33 -22.37 7.17
CA LYS A 310 -6.74 -22.70 8.55
C LYS A 310 -5.71 -22.27 9.61
N ASN A 311 -4.42 -22.29 9.29
CA ASN A 311 -3.38 -21.80 10.18
C ASN A 311 -3.34 -20.26 10.21
N ASP A 312 -3.57 -19.62 9.06
CA ASP A 312 -3.66 -18.16 8.95
C ASP A 312 -4.93 -17.61 9.61
N ALA A 313 -6.05 -18.34 9.55
CA ALA A 313 -7.29 -18.00 10.29
C ALA A 313 -7.12 -18.07 11.82
N ARG A 314 -6.34 -19.04 12.33
CA ARG A 314 -5.99 -19.13 13.76
C ARG A 314 -5.10 -17.97 14.22
N LYS A 315 -4.26 -17.44 13.32
CA LYS A 315 -3.40 -16.28 13.58
C LYS A 315 -4.17 -14.96 13.44
N ALA A 316 -5.19 -14.92 12.59
CA ALA A 316 -6.10 -13.79 12.41
C ALA A 316 -7.09 -13.60 13.59
N GLN A 317 -7.49 -14.68 14.26
CA GLN A 317 -8.36 -14.62 15.45
C GLN A 317 -7.68 -13.98 16.68
N GLN A 318 -6.35 -13.77 16.64
CA GLN A 318 -5.61 -13.06 17.71
C GLN A 318 -5.33 -11.58 17.39
N LEU A 319 -5.82 -11.05 16.26
CA LEU A 319 -5.49 -9.71 15.75
C LEU A 319 -6.74 -8.95 15.27
N SER A 320 -7.84 -9.02 16.02
CA SER A 320 -9.03 -8.18 15.78
C SER A 320 -9.04 -7.00 16.74
N GLU A 321 -8.49 -5.86 16.30
CA GLU A 321 -8.81 -4.51 16.79
C GLU A 321 -8.20 -3.48 15.82
N GLY A 322 -9.07 -2.84 15.02
CA GLY A 322 -8.85 -1.59 14.30
C GLY A 322 -7.65 -1.54 13.35
N LYS A 323 -7.77 -2.07 12.12
CA LYS A 323 -6.66 -2.04 11.14
C LYS A 323 -6.67 -0.82 10.21
N LEU A 324 -7.83 -0.25 9.84
CA LEU A 324 -7.83 0.95 9.00
C LEU A 324 -7.43 2.21 9.78
N ALA A 325 -7.82 2.31 11.05
CA ALA A 325 -7.36 3.35 11.98
C ALA A 325 -5.90 3.18 12.46
N LYS A 326 -5.31 1.98 12.36
CA LYS A 326 -3.87 1.75 12.62
C LYS A 326 -3.00 1.86 11.37
N ALA A 327 -3.59 1.77 10.17
CA ALA A 327 -2.87 1.98 8.92
C ALA A 327 -2.46 3.46 8.78
N THR A 328 -3.22 4.39 9.36
CA THR A 328 -2.83 5.80 9.48
C THR A 328 -1.58 5.95 10.37
N ASP A 329 -1.51 5.25 11.51
CA ASP A 329 -0.31 5.28 12.36
C ASP A 329 0.90 4.53 11.77
N ALA A 330 0.68 3.44 11.01
CA ALA A 330 1.75 2.61 10.45
C ALA A 330 2.49 3.26 9.27
N VAL A 331 1.87 4.23 8.58
CA VAL A 331 2.55 4.99 7.51
C VAL A 331 3.50 6.06 8.09
N ALA A 332 3.29 6.51 9.33
CA ALA A 332 4.16 7.44 10.04
C ALA A 332 5.35 6.77 10.78
N GLY A 333 5.34 5.44 10.94
CA GLY A 333 6.14 4.72 11.93
C GLY A 333 7.50 4.14 11.49
N GLU A 334 8.07 4.52 10.35
CA GLU A 334 9.48 4.23 10.04
C GLU A 334 10.28 5.53 10.01
N LYS A 335 10.93 5.84 11.14
CA LYS A 335 12.04 6.78 11.18
C LYS A 335 13.05 6.38 10.12
N LEU A 336 13.17 7.21 9.09
CA LEU A 336 14.31 7.20 8.19
C LEU A 336 15.54 7.57 9.01
N GLU A 337 16.39 6.58 9.30
CA GLU A 337 17.77 6.88 9.69
C GLU A 337 18.46 7.56 8.50
N GLU A 338 18.78 8.84 8.69
CA GLU A 338 19.75 9.55 7.86
C GLU A 338 21.06 8.77 7.86
N SER A 339 21.53 8.38 6.68
CA SER A 339 22.93 7.99 6.46
C SER A 339 23.82 9.22 6.55
N GLY A 340 23.93 9.81 7.75
CA GLY A 340 24.89 10.82 8.12
C GLY A 340 26.05 10.15 8.87
N SER A 341 27.26 10.28 8.35
CA SER A 341 28.50 9.75 8.91
C SER A 341 28.75 10.24 10.36
N ALA A 342 28.26 9.50 11.36
CA ALA A 342 28.53 9.76 12.77
C ALA A 342 29.91 9.21 13.18
N LYS A 343 30.80 10.11 13.59
CA LYS A 343 32.05 9.77 14.30
C LYS A 343 31.71 8.96 15.55
N GLY A 344 32.26 7.75 15.65
CA GLY A 344 31.99 6.82 16.75
C GLY A 344 32.37 7.40 18.12
N GLN A 345 31.44 7.34 19.06
CA GLN A 345 31.72 7.53 20.48
C GLN A 345 32.50 6.31 21.01
N THR A 346 33.65 6.54 21.64
CA THR A 346 34.45 5.50 22.29
C THR A 346 33.77 5.05 23.58
N PHE A 347 33.27 3.82 23.60
CA PHE A 347 32.78 3.16 24.81
C PHE A 347 33.96 2.82 25.74
N VAL A 348 34.04 3.46 26.91
CA VAL A 348 35.01 3.10 27.95
C VAL A 348 34.41 1.95 28.75
N LYS A 349 35.02 0.77 28.67
CA LYS A 349 34.62 -0.41 29.46
C LYS A 349 34.78 -0.14 30.96
N ASP A 350 33.81 -0.59 31.74
CA ASP A 350 33.82 -0.53 33.21
C ASP A 350 35.04 -1.29 33.76
N LYS A 351 35.80 -0.64 34.66
CA LYS A 351 37.07 -1.18 35.19
C LYS A 351 36.88 -2.36 36.15
N ASN A 352 35.65 -2.59 36.62
CA ASN A 352 35.32 -3.64 37.59
C ASN A 352 34.69 -4.88 36.96
N ASP A 353 34.58 -4.97 35.63
CA ASP A 353 34.13 -6.19 34.96
C ASP A 353 35.30 -7.17 34.79
N PRO A 354 35.29 -8.36 35.44
CA PRO A 354 36.34 -9.37 35.30
C PRO A 354 36.48 -9.93 33.88
N PHE A 355 35.55 -9.61 32.97
CA PHE A 355 35.57 -9.99 31.57
C PHE A 355 35.93 -8.83 30.63
N ALA A 356 36.21 -7.63 31.15
CA ALA A 356 36.49 -6.42 30.36
C ALA A 356 37.67 -6.59 29.40
N THR A 357 38.70 -7.33 29.81
CA THR A 357 39.96 -7.51 29.06
C THR A 357 40.00 -8.77 28.20
N ALA A 358 39.00 -9.65 28.28
CA ALA A 358 39.01 -10.91 27.55
C ALA A 358 38.63 -10.70 26.08
N GLY A 359 39.55 -11.01 25.15
CA GLY A 359 39.30 -11.03 23.72
C GLY A 359 38.42 -12.21 23.31
N ARG A 360 37.68 -12.06 22.20
CA ARG A 360 36.68 -13.05 21.73
C ARG A 360 37.22 -14.48 21.57
N ASN A 361 38.52 -14.65 21.29
CA ASN A 361 39.17 -15.94 21.09
C ASN A 361 40.09 -16.36 22.26
N ASP A 362 40.22 -15.56 23.30
CA ASP A 362 41.09 -15.83 24.45
C ASP A 362 40.51 -16.93 25.35
N PRO A 363 41.33 -17.60 26.18
CA PRO A 363 40.85 -18.51 27.20
C PRO A 363 39.85 -17.79 28.11
N CYS A 364 38.69 -18.42 28.35
CA CYS A 364 37.63 -17.80 29.12
C CYS A 364 38.06 -17.61 30.59
N PRO A 365 37.95 -16.40 31.18
CA PRO A 365 38.39 -16.12 32.55
C PRO A 365 37.68 -16.92 33.65
N CYS A 366 36.57 -17.59 33.33
CA CYS A 366 35.83 -18.46 34.26
C CYS A 366 36.51 -19.82 34.51
N GLY A 367 37.68 -20.09 33.92
CA GLY A 367 38.44 -21.34 34.14
C GLY A 367 37.93 -22.56 33.38
N SER A 368 36.99 -22.39 32.44
CA SER A 368 36.36 -23.50 31.71
C SER A 368 37.23 -24.18 30.65
N GLY A 369 38.45 -23.69 30.40
CA GLY A 369 39.36 -24.19 29.36
C GLY A 369 38.89 -23.92 27.91
N LYS A 370 37.73 -23.31 27.71
CA LYS A 370 37.15 -22.98 26.40
C LYS A 370 37.47 -21.53 25.98
N LYS A 371 37.44 -21.24 24.68
CA LYS A 371 37.55 -19.85 24.16
C LYS A 371 36.34 -19.02 24.61
N PHE A 372 36.53 -17.74 24.93
CA PHE A 372 35.51 -16.84 25.49
C PHE A 372 34.19 -16.85 24.69
N LYS A 373 34.25 -16.76 23.35
CA LYS A 373 33.07 -16.84 22.47
C LYS A 373 32.24 -18.13 22.56
N ASN A 374 32.82 -19.22 23.04
CA ASN A 374 32.17 -20.52 23.18
C ASN A 374 31.79 -20.82 24.65
N CYS A 375 31.92 -19.85 25.55
CA CYS A 375 31.59 -19.95 26.96
C CYS A 375 30.81 -18.70 27.41
N CYS A 376 31.35 -17.87 28.31
CA CYS A 376 30.66 -16.69 28.85
C CYS A 376 30.37 -15.60 27.80
N GLY A 377 31.06 -15.61 26.65
CA GLY A 377 30.82 -14.70 25.52
C GLY A 377 29.87 -15.24 24.45
N LYS A 378 29.15 -16.35 24.72
CA LYS A 378 28.18 -16.93 23.79
C LYS A 378 26.89 -16.13 23.86
N LYS A 379 26.55 -15.40 22.79
CA LYS A 379 25.22 -14.79 22.62
C LYS A 379 24.24 -15.93 22.30
N ASN A 380 23.15 -16.04 23.07
CA ASN A 380 22.05 -16.94 22.74
C ASN A 380 21.35 -16.50 21.46
#